data_AF-A0A438NJL7-F1
#
_entry.id   AF-A0A438NJL7-F1
#
_cell.length_a   1.000
_cell.length_b   1.000
_cell.length_c   1.000
_cell.angle_alpha   90.00
_cell.angle_beta   90.00
_cell.angle_gamma   90.00
#
_symmetry.space_group_name_H-M   'P 1'
#
loop_
_entity.id
_entity.type
_entity.pdbx_description
1 polymer ?
#
loop_
_entity_poly.entity_id
_entity_poly.type
_entity_poly.pdbx_seq_one_letter_code
_entity_poly.pdbx_strand_id
1 'polypeptide(L)'
;MSNDILTQLQTCYDQLLTQLFSTLSYLSQRHPLIHPIPDPNDPYTNPPTQDGHDNTNTIAPGLEDTDRAPYPLRPVAPSTFENAQQELAEDLVLKTQQIELLIARLPGIGLGENQQREEIEKLSVKVREMEERRKAKRKEMREYVKKLDDVVLGMAKSIEYSPKEVNGVNGHDTG
;
A
#
# COMPACT_ATOMS: atom_id res chain seq x y z
N MET A 1 -6.58 11.48 2.37
CA MET A 1 -6.01 10.15 2.69
C MET A 1 -4.48 10.20 2.57
N SER A 2 -3.86 11.19 3.21
CA SER A 2 -2.46 11.58 2.94
C SER A 2 -1.48 11.06 3.99
N ASN A 3 -1.98 10.62 5.14
CA ASN A 3 -1.18 10.10 6.26
C ASN A 3 -0.60 8.70 5.98
N ASP A 4 -1.11 7.99 4.96
CA ASP A 4 -0.67 6.63 4.63
C ASP A 4 0.62 6.61 3.79
N ILE A 5 0.97 7.72 3.12
CA ILE A 5 2.15 7.77 2.23
C ILE A 5 3.45 7.70 3.04
N LEU A 6 3.50 8.34 4.22
CA LEU A 6 4.68 8.30 5.07
C LEU A 6 4.88 6.90 5.68
N THR A 7 3.79 6.25 6.11
CA THR A 7 3.82 4.86 6.60
C THR A 7 4.17 3.88 5.48
N GLN A 8 3.68 4.12 4.26
CA GLN A 8 4.05 3.37 3.06
C GLN A 8 5.54 3.52 2.74
N LEU A 9 6.09 4.73 2.84
CA LEU A 9 7.53 4.97 2.63
C LEU A 9 8.38 4.24 3.66
N GLN A 10 7.99 4.26 4.94
CA GLN A 10 8.65 3.49 6.00
C GLN A 10 8.63 1.99 5.67
N THR A 11 7.47 1.46 5.29
CA THR A 11 7.33 0.05 4.90
C THR A 11 8.19 -0.31 3.68
N CYS A 12 8.24 0.56 2.67
CA CYS A 12 9.09 0.35 1.49
C CYS A 12 10.58 0.37 1.85
N TYR A 13 11.01 1.23 2.77
CA TYR A 13 12.39 1.30 3.22
C TYR A 13 12.79 0.04 4.01
N ASP A 14 11.92 -0.44 4.91
CA ASP A 14 12.16 -1.68 5.65
C ASP A 14 12.25 -2.91 4.73
N GLN A 15 11.40 -2.95 3.69
CA GLN A 15 11.47 -3.96 2.64
C GLN A 15 12.80 -3.90 1.87
N LEU A 16 13.26 -2.71 1.51
CA LEU A 16 14.54 -2.51 0.82
C LEU A 16 15.72 -3.01 1.66
N LEU A 17 15.74 -2.72 2.97
CA LEU A 17 16.79 -3.21 3.87
C LEU A 17 16.78 -4.74 4.00
N THR A 18 15.59 -5.33 4.12
CA THR A 18 15.42 -6.79 4.18
C THR A 18 15.91 -7.45 2.89
N GLN A 19 15.61 -6.82 1.76
CA GLN A 19 16.06 -7.27 0.45
C GLN A 19 17.58 -7.15 0.31
N LEU A 20 18.18 -6.02 0.69
CA LEU A 20 19.65 -5.84 0.71
C LEU A 20 20.35 -6.92 1.52
N PHE A 21 19.87 -7.19 2.74
CA PHE A 21 20.44 -8.25 3.57
C PHE A 21 20.31 -9.64 2.93
N SER A 22 19.15 -9.92 2.32
CA SER A 22 18.90 -11.19 1.63
C SER A 22 19.80 -11.33 0.39
N THR A 23 20.00 -10.27 -0.38
CA THR A 23 20.89 -10.26 -1.55
C THR A 23 22.34 -10.51 -1.15
N LEU A 24 22.83 -9.82 -0.12
CA LEU A 24 24.20 -10.01 0.38
C LEU A 24 24.41 -11.43 0.90
N SER A 25 23.42 -11.96 1.64
CA SER A 25 23.45 -13.34 2.14
C SER A 25 23.45 -14.35 1.00
N TYR A 26 22.64 -14.12 -0.04
CA TYR A 26 22.60 -14.96 -1.24
C TYR A 26 23.96 -14.96 -1.95
N LEU A 27 24.55 -13.78 -2.21
CA LEU A 27 25.85 -13.67 -2.85
C LEU A 27 26.95 -14.37 -2.03
N SER A 28 26.92 -14.20 -0.71
CA SER A 28 27.90 -14.83 0.18
C SER A 28 27.81 -16.35 0.23
N GLN A 29 26.61 -16.94 0.12
CA GLN A 29 26.42 -18.39 0.28
C GLN A 29 26.40 -19.16 -1.05
N ARG A 30 26.06 -18.49 -2.16
CA ARG A 30 25.77 -19.13 -3.45
C ARG A 30 26.82 -18.91 -4.52
N HIS A 31 27.86 -18.12 -4.24
CA HIS A 31 28.91 -17.82 -5.22
C HIS A 31 29.57 -19.12 -5.73
N PRO A 32 29.97 -19.16 -7.01
CA PRO A 32 30.75 -20.27 -7.53
C PRO A 32 32.12 -20.31 -6.84
N LEU A 33 32.59 -21.52 -6.53
CA LEU A 33 33.95 -21.73 -6.02
C LEU A 33 34.92 -21.65 -7.20
N ILE A 34 35.70 -20.58 -7.27
CA ILE A 34 36.73 -20.40 -8.29
C ILE A 34 38.03 -20.94 -7.72
N HIS A 35 38.67 -21.87 -8.43
CA HIS A 35 40.00 -22.34 -8.06
C HIS A 35 41.04 -21.24 -8.33
N PRO A 36 42.06 -21.10 -7.48
CA PRO A 36 43.19 -20.21 -7.76
C PRO A 36 43.79 -20.50 -9.13
N ILE A 37 44.24 -19.45 -9.84
CA ILE A 37 44.98 -19.62 -11.10
C ILE A 37 46.24 -20.44 -10.80
N PRO A 38 46.52 -21.51 -11.56
CA PRO A 38 47.68 -22.33 -11.29
C PRO A 38 48.98 -21.54 -11.43
N ASP A 39 49.73 -21.33 -10.34
CA ASP A 39 51.09 -20.80 -10.40
C ASP A 39 52.04 -21.94 -10.82
N PRO A 40 52.78 -21.82 -11.94
CA PRO A 40 53.74 -22.82 -12.37
C PRO A 40 54.84 -23.15 -11.35
N ASN A 41 55.09 -22.28 -10.36
CA ASN A 41 56.12 -22.46 -9.34
C ASN A 41 55.61 -23.03 -8.01
N ASP A 42 54.30 -23.31 -7.86
CA ASP A 42 53.74 -23.82 -6.61
C ASP A 42 53.42 -25.33 -6.69
N PRO A 43 54.20 -26.20 -6.02
CA PRO A 43 53.96 -27.65 -5.98
C PRO A 43 52.67 -28.06 -5.24
N TYR A 44 51.99 -27.14 -4.56
CA TYR A 44 50.71 -27.40 -3.88
C TYR A 44 49.48 -27.02 -4.70
N THR A 45 49.67 -26.38 -5.86
CA THR A 45 48.59 -25.88 -6.72
C THR A 45 48.16 -26.90 -7.81
N ASN A 46 48.97 -27.93 -8.08
CA ASN A 46 48.54 -29.08 -8.87
C ASN A 46 48.24 -30.28 -7.95
N PRO A 47 47.00 -30.82 -7.91
CA PRO A 47 46.77 -32.08 -7.23
C PRO A 47 47.57 -33.18 -7.93
N PRO A 48 48.26 -34.08 -7.20
CA PRO A 48 48.91 -35.22 -7.82
C PRO A 48 47.84 -36.05 -8.52
N THR A 49 47.99 -36.22 -9.84
CA THR A 49 47.18 -37.15 -10.63
C THR A 49 47.47 -38.56 -10.16
N GLN A 50 46.72 -39.03 -9.16
CA GLN A 50 46.68 -40.44 -8.79
C GLN A 50 45.42 -41.06 -9.42
N ASP A 51 45.69 -41.77 -10.52
CA ASP A 51 45.02 -42.95 -11.01
C ASP A 51 43.49 -42.97 -11.02
N GLY A 52 42.96 -42.92 -12.25
CA GLY A 52 41.59 -43.12 -12.69
C GLY A 52 40.57 -43.55 -11.63
N HIS A 53 39.58 -42.70 -11.39
CA HIS A 53 38.16 -42.91 -11.67
C HIS A 53 37.40 -41.59 -11.43
N ASP A 54 36.45 -41.31 -12.33
CA ASP A 54 35.49 -40.20 -12.37
C ASP A 54 35.97 -38.74 -12.52
N ASN A 55 35.68 -38.21 -13.72
CA ASN A 55 35.68 -36.80 -14.08
C ASN A 55 34.52 -36.05 -13.40
N THR A 56 34.63 -35.80 -12.10
CA THR A 56 33.88 -34.72 -11.46
C THR A 56 34.85 -33.83 -10.72
N ASN A 57 34.98 -32.60 -11.21
CA ASN A 57 35.79 -31.52 -10.66
C ASN A 57 35.16 -31.01 -9.34
N THR A 58 34.96 -31.90 -8.37
CA THR A 58 34.34 -31.62 -7.07
C THR A 58 35.45 -31.52 -6.04
N ILE A 59 35.89 -30.29 -5.78
CA ILE A 59 36.73 -29.92 -4.65
C ILE A 59 35.99 -30.36 -3.38
N ALA A 60 36.64 -31.16 -2.53
CA ALA A 60 36.10 -31.54 -1.23
C ALA A 60 36.03 -30.28 -0.33
N PRO A 61 34.83 -29.87 0.15
CA PRO A 61 34.69 -28.70 1.00
C PRO A 61 35.51 -28.81 2.29
N GLY A 62 36.09 -27.69 2.75
CA GLY A 62 36.87 -27.65 4.00
C GLY A 62 36.01 -27.91 5.24
N LEU A 63 36.64 -28.06 6.42
CA LEU A 63 35.90 -28.29 7.69
C LEU A 63 34.85 -27.18 7.97
N GLU A 64 35.10 -25.97 7.48
CA GLU A 64 34.22 -24.79 7.59
C GLU A 64 33.07 -24.78 6.56
N ASP A 65 33.10 -25.65 5.56
CA ASP A 65 32.09 -25.76 4.49
C ASP A 65 31.09 -26.90 4.74
N THR A 66 31.14 -27.51 5.92
CA THR A 66 30.20 -28.58 6.32
C THR A 66 28.86 -28.00 6.76
N ASP A 67 27.77 -28.79 6.67
CA ASP A 67 26.40 -28.43 7.10
C ASP A 67 26.27 -27.97 8.58
N ARG A 68 27.37 -28.00 9.33
CA ARG A 68 27.47 -27.59 10.74
C ARG A 68 27.93 -26.13 10.91
N ALA A 69 28.37 -25.46 9.85
CA ALA A 69 28.75 -24.05 9.89
C ALA A 69 27.51 -23.16 10.09
N PRO A 70 27.63 -22.01 10.79
CA PRO A 70 26.52 -21.05 10.92
C PRO A 70 25.98 -20.54 9.58
N TYR A 71 26.82 -20.56 8.54
CA TYR A 71 26.48 -20.20 7.16
C TYR A 71 27.10 -21.23 6.20
N PRO A 72 26.42 -22.35 5.92
CA PRO A 72 26.96 -23.37 5.03
C PRO A 72 26.99 -22.85 3.59
N LEU A 73 28.12 -23.00 2.91
CA LEU A 73 28.22 -22.70 1.48
C LEU A 73 27.32 -23.67 0.70
N ARG A 74 26.53 -23.13 -0.22
CA ARG A 74 25.71 -23.92 -1.14
C ARG A 74 25.91 -23.40 -2.56
N PRO A 75 27.09 -23.63 -3.16
CA PRO A 75 27.43 -23.10 -4.46
C PRO A 75 26.40 -23.52 -5.51
N VAL A 76 26.10 -22.62 -6.44
CA VAL A 76 25.20 -22.86 -7.57
C VAL A 76 25.99 -22.71 -8.86
N ALA A 77 25.47 -23.23 -9.97
CA ALA A 77 26.11 -23.07 -11.27
C ALA A 77 26.31 -21.58 -11.62
N PRO A 78 27.41 -21.20 -12.28
CA PRO A 78 27.71 -19.80 -12.60
C PRO A 78 26.57 -19.08 -13.34
N SER A 79 25.97 -19.73 -14.34
CA SER A 79 24.86 -19.15 -15.12
C SER A 79 23.61 -18.87 -14.28
N THR A 80 23.27 -19.77 -13.35
CA THR A 80 22.14 -19.56 -12.44
C THR A 80 22.43 -18.47 -11.41
N PHE A 81 23.68 -18.33 -10.98
CA PHE A 81 24.11 -17.29 -10.07
C PHE A 81 24.09 -15.90 -10.73
N GLU A 82 24.60 -15.79 -11.95
CA GLU A 82 24.59 -14.56 -12.75
C GLU A 82 23.15 -14.10 -13.04
N ASN A 83 22.27 -15.00 -13.45
CA ASN A 83 20.86 -14.68 -13.68
C ASN A 83 20.17 -14.19 -12.40
N ALA A 84 20.40 -14.87 -11.26
CA ALA A 84 19.84 -14.46 -9.98
C ALA A 84 20.41 -13.11 -9.52
N GLN A 85 21.70 -12.86 -9.73
CA GLN A 85 22.32 -11.57 -9.42
C GLN A 85 21.68 -10.44 -10.23
N GLN A 86 21.40 -10.67 -11.52
CA GLN A 86 20.74 -9.70 -12.37
C GLN A 86 19.30 -9.43 -11.92
N GLU A 87 18.51 -10.48 -11.64
CA GLU A 87 17.14 -10.35 -11.14
C GLU A 87 17.08 -9.56 -9.81
N LEU A 88 17.97 -9.89 -8.88
CA LEU A 88 18.07 -9.20 -7.59
C LEU A 88 18.45 -7.72 -7.75
N ALA A 89 19.33 -7.40 -8.71
CA ALA A 89 19.72 -6.03 -9.00
C ALA A 89 18.58 -5.23 -9.65
N GLU A 90 17.84 -5.84 -10.58
CA GLU A 90 16.68 -5.22 -11.23
C GLU A 90 15.58 -4.89 -10.21
N ASP A 91 15.25 -5.81 -9.31
CA ASP A 91 14.24 -5.58 -8.27
C ASP A 91 14.67 -4.49 -7.28
N LEU A 92 15.95 -4.44 -6.91
CA LEU A 92 16.47 -3.38 -6.04
C LEU A 92 16.33 -2.00 -6.70
N VAL A 93 16.66 -1.87 -7.98
CA VAL A 93 16.53 -0.62 -8.74
C VAL A 93 15.06 -0.19 -8.83
N LEU A 94 14.15 -1.13 -9.14
CA LEU A 94 12.73 -0.84 -9.21
C LEU A 94 12.17 -0.39 -7.85
N LYS A 95 12.62 -1.00 -6.74
CA LYS A 95 12.27 -0.58 -5.38
C LYS A 95 12.77 0.82 -5.06
N THR A 96 14.00 1.17 -5.44
CA THR A 96 14.52 2.53 -5.26
C THR A 96 13.70 3.55 -6.05
N GLN A 97 13.35 3.26 -7.30
CA GLN A 97 12.48 4.14 -8.10
C GLN A 97 11.08 4.31 -7.46
N GLN A 98 10.52 3.23 -6.90
CA GLN A 98 9.25 3.30 -6.17
C GLN A 98 9.35 4.25 -4.97
N ILE A 99 10.46 4.21 -4.23
CA ILE A 99 10.72 5.11 -3.10
C ILE A 99 10.85 6.56 -3.58
N GLU A 100 11.55 6.83 -4.67
CA GLU A 100 11.66 8.16 -5.26
C GLU A 100 10.30 8.74 -5.67
N LEU A 101 9.45 7.91 -6.30
CA LEU A 101 8.09 8.32 -6.67
C LEU A 101 7.23 8.60 -5.43
N LEU A 102 7.38 7.81 -4.37
CA LEU A 102 6.68 8.04 -3.10
C LEU A 102 7.13 9.36 -2.46
N ILE A 103 8.44 9.64 -2.45
CA ILE A 103 8.99 10.91 -1.97
C ILE A 103 8.43 12.08 -2.78
N ALA A 104 8.40 11.98 -4.10
CA ALA A 104 7.85 13.03 -4.97
C ALA A 104 6.35 13.26 -4.77
N ARG A 105 5.62 12.28 -4.25
CA ARG A 105 4.18 12.36 -3.94
C ARG A 105 3.89 12.77 -2.52
N LEU A 106 4.90 13.00 -1.68
CA LEU A 106 4.68 13.41 -0.30
C LEU A 106 3.94 14.76 -0.26
N PRO A 107 2.77 14.82 0.40
CA PRO A 107 2.00 16.04 0.48
C PRO A 107 2.71 17.04 1.40
N GLY A 108 2.83 18.28 0.97
CA GLY A 108 3.52 19.33 1.73
C GLY A 108 5.02 19.42 1.49
N ILE A 109 5.61 18.63 0.58
CA ILE A 109 7.01 18.82 0.21
C ILE A 109 7.22 20.20 -0.42
N GLY A 110 8.21 20.94 0.08
CA GLY A 110 8.56 22.27 -0.41
C GLY A 110 7.69 23.42 0.09
N LEU A 111 6.64 23.16 0.87
CA LEU A 111 5.86 24.21 1.54
C LEU A 111 6.47 24.50 2.92
N GLY A 112 6.71 25.78 3.22
CA GLY A 112 7.17 26.19 4.55
C GLY A 112 6.07 26.01 5.60
N GLU A 113 6.45 25.71 6.83
CA GLU A 113 5.51 25.52 7.95
C GLU A 113 4.52 26.68 8.11
N ASN A 114 5.01 27.91 7.94
CA ASN A 114 4.18 29.11 8.03
C ASN A 114 3.08 29.16 6.95
N GLN A 115 3.40 28.77 5.72
CA GLN A 115 2.41 28.72 4.63
C GLN A 115 1.37 27.63 4.88
N GLN A 116 1.82 26.46 5.34
CA GLN A 116 0.92 25.36 5.70
C GLN A 116 -0.02 25.77 6.85
N ARG A 117 0.49 26.49 7.85
CA ARG A 117 -0.30 26.99 8.98
C ARG A 117 -1.33 28.04 8.54
N GLU A 118 -0.93 28.98 7.68
CA GLU A 118 -1.83 29.99 7.12
C GLU A 118 -2.95 29.35 6.28
N GLU A 119 -2.62 28.33 5.48
CA GLU A 119 -3.60 27.58 4.70
C GLU A 119 -4.60 26.83 5.60
N ILE A 120 -4.12 26.21 6.68
CA ILE A 120 -4.97 25.56 7.69
C ILE A 120 -5.93 26.58 8.33
N GLU A 121 -5.43 27.75 8.70
CA GLU A 121 -6.25 28.81 9.29
C GLU A 121 -7.36 29.25 8.32
N LYS A 122 -7.02 29.57 7.07
CA LYS A 122 -7.98 29.92 6.03
C LYS A 122 -9.04 28.83 5.82
N LEU A 123 -8.60 27.57 5.78
CA LEU A 123 -9.50 26.45 5.59
C LEU A 123 -10.43 26.26 6.79
N SER A 124 -9.94 26.46 8.01
CA SER A 124 -10.73 26.37 9.24
C SER A 124 -11.85 27.41 9.28
N VAL A 125 -11.57 28.65 8.85
CA VAL A 125 -12.57 29.72 8.75
C VAL A 125 -13.64 29.35 7.72
N LYS A 126 -13.22 28.87 6.55
CA LYS A 126 -14.13 28.44 5.47
C LYS A 126 -15.03 27.26 5.90
N VAL A 127 -14.48 26.31 6.65
CA VAL A 127 -15.27 25.18 7.21
C VAL A 127 -16.35 25.72 8.17
N ARG A 128 -15.98 26.63 9.06
CA ARG A 128 -16.93 27.24 10.01
C ARG A 128 -18.08 27.97 9.30
N GLU A 129 -17.77 28.78 8.29
CA GLU A 129 -18.78 29.48 7.50
C GLU A 129 -19.73 28.50 6.79
N MET A 130 -19.17 27.43 6.20
CA MET A 130 -19.94 26.38 5.54
C MET A 130 -20.85 25.61 6.51
N GLU A 131 -20.40 25.38 7.75
CA GLU A 131 -21.20 24.75 8.80
C GLU A 131 -22.36 25.65 9.26
N GLU A 132 -22.12 26.95 9.44
CA GLU A 132 -23.16 27.92 9.77
C GLU A 132 -24.22 27.99 8.67
N ARG A 133 -23.79 28.03 7.41
CA ARG A 133 -24.70 27.99 6.25
C ARG A 133 -25.50 26.68 6.19
N ARG A 134 -24.86 25.54 6.47
CA ARG A 134 -25.54 24.24 6.55
C ARG A 134 -26.58 24.22 7.69
N LYS A 135 -26.27 24.83 8.83
CA LYS A 135 -27.18 24.92 9.98
C LYS A 135 -28.40 25.79 9.67
N ALA A 136 -28.21 26.94 9.01
CA ALA A 136 -29.29 27.83 8.58
C ALA A 136 -30.22 27.13 7.59
N LYS A 137 -29.67 26.53 6.51
CA LYS A 137 -30.48 25.77 5.53
C LYS A 137 -31.25 24.62 6.18
N ARG A 138 -30.65 23.90 7.13
CA ARG A 138 -31.37 22.85 7.88
C ARG A 138 -32.48 23.40 8.77
N LYS A 139 -32.36 24.62 9.28
CA LYS A 139 -33.42 25.27 10.07
C LYS A 139 -34.60 25.63 9.17
N GLU A 140 -34.35 26.31 8.05
CA GLU A 140 -35.38 26.64 7.06
C GLU A 140 -36.08 25.38 6.54
N MET A 141 -35.32 24.34 6.23
CA MET A 141 -35.88 23.07 5.79
C MET A 141 -36.83 22.45 6.83
N ARG A 142 -36.49 22.49 8.12
CA ARG A 142 -37.38 22.02 9.19
C ARG A 142 -38.65 22.86 9.30
N GLU A 143 -38.55 24.17 9.10
CA GLU A 143 -39.71 25.06 9.11
C GLU A 143 -40.65 24.77 7.93
N TYR A 144 -40.11 24.52 6.72
CA TYR A 144 -40.91 24.13 5.56
C TYR A 144 -41.55 22.76 5.74
N VAL A 145 -40.83 21.78 6.30
CA VAL A 145 -41.38 20.45 6.62
C VAL A 145 -42.55 20.58 7.59
N LYS A 146 -42.41 21.38 8.66
CA LYS A 146 -43.49 21.60 9.62
C LYS A 146 -44.73 22.22 8.96
N LYS A 147 -44.55 23.24 8.11
CA LYS A 147 -45.65 23.85 7.36
C LYS A 147 -46.34 22.84 6.43
N LEU A 148 -45.58 21.96 5.79
CA LEU A 148 -46.13 20.91 4.94
C LEU A 148 -46.95 19.90 5.76
N ASP A 149 -46.44 19.46 6.91
CA ASP A 149 -47.15 18.56 7.83
C ASP A 149 -48.48 19.16 8.29
N ASP A 150 -48.50 20.46 8.62
CA ASP A 150 -49.72 21.17 9.03
C ASP A 150 -50.78 21.20 7.90
N VAL A 151 -50.36 21.45 6.65
CA VAL A 151 -51.25 21.44 5.48
C VAL A 151 -51.78 20.03 5.19
N VAL A 152 -50.91 19.01 5.27
CA VAL A 152 -51.30 17.61 5.07
C VAL A 152 -52.30 17.17 6.14
N LEU A 153 -52.07 17.51 7.40
CA LEU A 153 -52.99 17.20 8.50
C LEU A 153 -54.33 17.94 8.34
N GLY A 154 -54.29 19.20 7.91
CA GLY A 154 -55.49 20.00 7.60
C GLY A 154 -56.31 19.40 6.45
N MET A 155 -55.65 19.00 5.36
CA MET A 155 -56.28 18.34 4.23
C MET A 155 -56.89 16.99 4.62
N ALA A 156 -56.17 16.15 5.36
CA ALA A 156 -56.67 14.88 5.87
C ALA A 156 -57.94 15.07 6.72
N LYS A 157 -57.93 16.04 7.64
CA LYS A 157 -59.09 16.35 8.48
C LYS A 157 -60.28 16.90 7.68
N SER A 158 -60.02 17.68 6.62
CA SER A 158 -61.10 18.19 5.74
C SER A 158 -61.74 17.10 4.88
N ILE A 159 -60.98 16.07 4.49
CA ILE A 159 -61.51 14.88 3.80
C ILE A 159 -62.38 14.07 4.78
N GLU A 160 -61.95 13.96 6.04
CA GLU A 160 -62.70 13.27 7.10
C GLU A 160 -63.99 14.02 7.49
N TYR A 161 -63.99 15.35 7.37
CA TYR A 161 -65.14 16.24 7.63
C TYR A 161 -65.89 16.67 6.35
N SER A 162 -65.89 15.86 5.29
CA SER A 162 -66.94 15.98 4.27
C SER A 162 -68.15 15.20 4.78
N PRO A 163 -69.16 15.83 5.43
CA PRO A 163 -70.42 15.14 5.64
C PRO A 163 -70.90 14.73 4.26
N LYS A 164 -71.15 13.43 4.07
CA LYS A 164 -71.96 12.97 2.95
C LYS A 164 -73.20 13.85 2.97
N GLU A 165 -73.38 14.70 1.96
CA GLU A 165 -74.60 15.47 1.82
C GLU A 165 -75.75 14.48 1.91
N VAL A 166 -76.52 14.61 2.99
CA VAL A 166 -77.82 13.96 3.13
C VAL A 166 -78.68 14.64 2.09
N ASN A 167 -78.72 14.02 0.91
CA ASN A 167 -79.55 14.47 -0.20
C ASN A 167 -81.00 14.47 0.29
N GLY A 168 -81.62 15.65 0.18
CA GLY A 168 -82.86 16.00 0.83
C GLY A 168 -84.05 15.13 0.41
N VAL A 169 -84.91 14.92 1.40
CA VAL A 169 -86.33 14.62 1.30
C VAL A 169 -87.00 15.49 0.22
N ASN A 170 -87.74 14.89 -0.71
CA ASN A 170 -89.09 15.32 -1.16
C ASN A 170 -89.58 14.48 -2.36
N GLY A 171 -90.39 13.45 -2.07
CA GLY A 171 -91.36 12.86 -3.01
C GLY A 171 -92.68 12.76 -2.25
N HIS A 172 -93.49 13.82 -2.32
CA HIS A 172 -94.69 13.91 -3.16
C HIS A 172 -95.81 12.96 -2.71
N ASP A 173 -96.75 13.58 -2.00
CA ASP A 173 -98.16 13.26 -1.82
C ASP A 173 -98.83 12.66 -3.07
N THR A 174 -99.55 11.52 -2.94
CA THR A 174 -100.91 11.28 -3.48
C THR A 174 -101.27 9.78 -3.42
N GLY A 175 -102.41 9.45 -2.79
CA GLY A 175 -103.21 8.25 -3.10
C GLY A 175 -103.29 7.19 -2.02
#